data_AF-A0A161V911-F1
#
_entry.id   AF-A0A161V911-F1
#
_cell.length_a   1.000
_cell.length_b   1.000
_cell.length_c   1.000
_cell.angle_alpha   90.00
_cell.angle_beta   90.00
_cell.angle_gamma   90.00
#
_symmetry.space_group_name_H-M   'P 1'
#
loop_
_entity.id
_entity.type
_entity.pdbx_description
1 polymer ?
#
loop_
_entity_poly.entity_id
_entity_poly.type
_entity_poly.pdbx_seq_one_letter_code
_entity_poly.pdbx_strand_id
1 'polypeptide(L)'
;MFWKLQKQISDRSSKIASVAISTAMTAGIAATSPAPAYADVEVVADQAKVFRLEEPAETIILGNPSIADVTVHDRLTIVITGKSYGTTNLVVLNDASEPVVEELITVTAEMAGYVAVHRNNSRFTYSCNPDCQEVLRLGDNKKKIEDVAATISMRNELAENGILASNSE
;
A
#
# COMPACT_ATOMS: atom_id res chain seq x y z
N MET A 1 53.49 -32.12 -17.74
CA MET A 1 52.38 -32.36 -18.68
C MET A 1 52.16 -31.06 -19.46
N PHE A 2 52.90 -30.91 -20.57
CA PHE A 2 52.64 -30.08 -21.78
C PHE A 2 51.75 -28.83 -21.57
N TRP A 3 52.17 -27.55 -21.56
CA TRP A 3 53.09 -26.76 -22.41
C TRP A 3 52.91 -26.96 -23.93
N LYS A 4 52.60 -25.84 -24.63
CA LYS A 4 52.22 -25.60 -26.05
C LYS A 4 50.70 -25.37 -26.20
N LEU A 5 50.17 -24.30 -26.80
CA LEU A 5 50.66 -23.52 -27.95
C LEU A 5 50.43 -21.99 -27.76
N GLN A 6 51.53 -21.26 -27.61
CA GLN A 6 51.71 -19.92 -28.22
C GLN A 6 52.89 -20.02 -29.19
N LYS A 7 52.88 -19.15 -30.21
CA LYS A 7 53.70 -19.10 -31.45
C LYS A 7 53.12 -19.95 -32.58
N GLN A 8 52.90 -19.43 -33.78
CA GLN A 8 53.72 -18.53 -34.61
C GLN A 8 52.79 -17.71 -35.52
N ILE A 9 52.92 -16.38 -35.69
CA ILE A 9 53.97 -15.67 -36.45
C ILE A 9 54.31 -16.34 -37.78
N SER A 10 53.62 -15.97 -38.84
CA SER A 10 54.17 -15.70 -40.19
C SER A 10 52.99 -15.21 -41.06
N ASP A 11 53.13 -14.38 -42.06
CA ASP A 11 54.21 -13.48 -42.45
C ASP A 11 53.59 -12.47 -43.42
N ARG A 12 54.35 -11.41 -43.61
CA ARG A 12 54.07 -10.18 -44.35
C ARG A 12 54.08 -10.39 -45.87
N SER A 13 52.98 -10.16 -46.58
CA SER A 13 52.86 -9.68 -47.98
C SER A 13 51.39 -9.79 -48.43
N SER A 14 50.74 -8.96 -49.24
CA SER A 14 51.18 -8.07 -50.32
C SER A 14 50.07 -7.04 -50.57
N LYS A 15 50.42 -5.87 -51.11
CA LYS A 15 49.51 -4.76 -51.46
C LYS A 15 48.57 -5.13 -52.61
N ILE A 16 47.25 -5.08 -52.43
CA ILE A 16 46.23 -4.82 -53.47
C ILE A 16 45.01 -4.18 -52.76
N ALA A 17 44.94 -2.85 -52.68
CA ALA A 17 44.11 -2.00 -53.54
C ALA A 17 42.59 -2.19 -53.37
N SER A 18 41.95 -1.12 -52.86
CA SER A 18 40.61 -0.64 -53.24
C SER A 18 39.39 -1.48 -52.84
N VAL A 19 38.58 -0.97 -51.91
CA VAL A 19 37.29 -0.29 -52.18
C VAL A 19 36.60 -0.02 -50.85
N ALA A 20 36.24 1.24 -50.65
CA ALA A 20 35.51 1.76 -49.52
C ALA A 20 34.06 1.26 -49.51
N ILE A 21 33.61 0.69 -48.38
CA ILE A 21 32.20 0.67 -48.00
C ILE A 21 32.14 0.86 -46.47
N SER A 22 32.08 2.13 -46.05
CA SER A 22 31.74 2.51 -44.68
C SER A 22 30.23 2.42 -44.51
N THR A 23 29.72 1.30 -43.99
CA THR A 23 28.33 1.19 -43.55
C THR A 23 28.27 1.48 -42.06
N ALA A 24 28.04 2.74 -41.71
CA ALA A 24 27.75 3.13 -40.33
C ALA A 24 26.36 2.62 -39.93
N MET A 25 26.30 1.51 -39.21
CA MET A 25 25.10 1.09 -38.47
C MET A 25 24.95 1.99 -37.24
N THR A 26 24.20 3.07 -37.38
CA THR A 26 23.74 3.87 -36.23
C THR A 26 22.57 3.12 -35.60
N ALA A 27 22.85 2.39 -34.51
CA ALA A 27 21.84 1.73 -33.70
C ALA A 27 20.97 2.80 -33.02
N GLY A 28 19.69 2.87 -33.39
CA GLY A 28 18.70 3.71 -32.72
C GLY A 28 18.44 3.18 -31.31
N ILE A 29 18.95 3.87 -30.31
CA ILE A 29 18.57 3.67 -28.91
C ILE A 29 17.19 4.29 -28.76
N ALA A 30 16.14 3.46 -28.77
CA ALA A 30 14.81 3.88 -28.39
C ALA A 30 14.84 4.27 -26.90
N ALA A 31 14.66 5.56 -26.62
CA ALA A 31 14.49 6.06 -25.27
C ALA A 31 13.16 5.55 -24.72
N THR A 32 13.20 4.50 -23.90
CA THR A 32 12.07 4.13 -23.05
C THR A 32 11.97 5.17 -21.94
N SER A 33 11.05 6.13 -22.08
CA SER A 33 10.68 7.00 -20.97
C SER A 33 10.07 6.14 -19.86
N PRO A 34 10.59 6.16 -18.62
CA PRO A 34 9.92 5.49 -17.51
C PRO A 34 8.55 6.15 -17.33
N ALA A 35 7.48 5.34 -17.32
CA ALA A 35 6.17 5.81 -16.93
C ALA A 35 6.23 6.30 -15.47
N PRO A 36 5.50 7.36 -15.10
CA PRO A 36 5.38 7.74 -13.70
C PRO A 36 4.80 6.55 -12.94
N ALA A 37 5.56 6.07 -11.95
CA ALA A 37 5.03 5.13 -10.97
C ALA A 37 4.11 5.94 -10.06
N TYR A 38 2.79 5.74 -10.17
CA TYR A 38 1.83 6.20 -9.16
C TYR A 38 2.29 5.68 -7.81
N ALA A 39 2.45 6.58 -6.84
CA ALA A 39 2.96 6.23 -5.54
C ALA A 39 1.79 5.69 -4.69
N ASP A 40 1.59 4.37 -4.75
CA ASP A 40 0.56 3.69 -3.95
C ASP A 40 0.69 4.08 -2.46
N VAL A 41 -0.37 4.67 -1.92
CA VAL A 41 -0.44 5.05 -0.50
C VAL A 41 -0.93 3.86 0.30
N GLU A 42 -0.01 3.17 0.95
CA GLU A 42 -0.38 2.13 1.91
C GLU A 42 -0.78 2.73 3.26
N VAL A 43 -1.94 2.30 3.77
CA VAL A 43 -2.48 2.63 5.09
C VAL A 43 -2.89 1.35 5.79
N VAL A 44 -2.58 1.22 7.07
CA VAL A 44 -3.02 0.07 7.84
C VAL A 44 -4.43 0.33 8.38
N ALA A 45 -5.31 -0.68 8.33
CA ALA A 45 -6.64 -0.59 8.91
C ALA A 45 -6.57 -0.20 10.40
N ASP A 46 -7.52 0.62 10.84
CA ASP A 46 -7.58 1.20 12.18
C ASP A 46 -6.40 2.16 12.51
N GLN A 47 -5.60 2.56 11.51
CA GLN A 47 -4.53 3.53 11.65
C GLN A 47 -4.74 4.73 10.72
N ALA A 48 -4.19 5.87 11.13
CA ALA A 48 -4.19 7.10 10.36
C ALA A 48 -2.79 7.42 9.83
N LYS A 49 -2.72 7.91 8.59
CA LYS A 49 -1.50 8.37 7.93
C LYS A 49 -1.67 9.82 7.49
N VAL A 50 -0.71 10.65 7.86
CA VAL A 50 -0.67 12.05 7.42
C VAL A 50 -0.09 12.11 6.01
N PHE A 51 -0.81 12.74 5.10
CA PHE A 51 -0.41 12.96 3.72
C PHE A 51 -0.30 14.47 3.47
N ARG A 52 0.87 14.89 2.97
CA ARG A 52 1.17 16.30 2.68
C ARG A 52 1.10 16.54 1.18
N LEU A 53 0.35 17.55 0.79
CA LEU A 53 0.15 17.95 -0.59
C LEU A 53 1.23 18.96 -0.99
N GLU A 54 1.59 18.95 -2.27
CA GLU A 54 2.52 19.93 -2.85
C GLU A 54 1.81 21.28 -3.13
N GLU A 55 0.50 21.24 -3.35
CA GLU A 55 -0.35 22.41 -3.61
C GLU A 55 -1.62 22.40 -2.76
N PRO A 56 -2.25 23.58 -2.53
CA PRO A 56 -3.50 23.68 -1.78
C PRO A 56 -4.65 22.86 -2.39
N ALA A 57 -5.28 22.02 -1.58
CA ALA A 57 -6.52 21.32 -1.94
C ALA A 57 -7.74 22.25 -1.84
N GLU A 58 -8.57 22.25 -2.88
CA GLU A 58 -9.90 22.84 -2.89
C GLU A 58 -10.98 21.75 -2.79
N THR A 59 -10.82 20.66 -3.54
CA THR A 59 -11.77 19.55 -3.56
C THR A 59 -11.06 18.22 -3.34
N ILE A 60 -11.66 17.36 -2.51
CA ILE A 60 -11.17 16.00 -2.25
C ILE A 60 -12.27 15.01 -2.60
N ILE A 61 -11.90 14.02 -3.41
CA ILE A 61 -12.78 12.96 -3.87
C ILE A 61 -12.14 11.64 -3.47
N LEU A 62 -12.87 10.88 -2.65
CA LEU A 62 -12.51 9.51 -2.29
C LEU A 62 -13.48 8.56 -2.99
N GLY A 63 -12.95 7.56 -3.70
CA GLY A 63 -13.78 6.61 -4.45
C GLY A 63 -14.73 5.80 -3.58
N ASN A 64 -14.21 5.20 -2.51
CA ASN A 64 -15.00 4.35 -1.61
C ASN A 64 -14.74 4.67 -0.11
N PRO A 65 -15.65 5.40 0.57
CA PRO A 65 -15.52 5.76 1.99
C PRO A 65 -15.74 4.60 2.98
N SER A 66 -16.06 3.39 2.49
CA SER A 66 -16.04 2.18 3.32
C SER A 66 -14.63 1.60 3.48
N ILE A 67 -13.71 1.87 2.56
CA ILE A 67 -12.33 1.37 2.58
C ILE A 67 -11.43 2.31 3.39
N ALA A 68 -11.51 3.61 3.13
CA ALA A 68 -10.75 4.63 3.85
C ALA A 68 -11.63 5.82 4.18
N ASP A 69 -11.13 6.74 5.00
CA ASP A 69 -11.72 8.06 5.24
C ASP A 69 -10.63 9.12 5.15
N VAL A 70 -11.01 10.34 4.76
CA VAL A 70 -10.08 11.46 4.60
C VAL A 70 -10.60 12.65 5.38
N THR A 71 -9.81 13.11 6.34
CA THR A 71 -10.07 14.34 7.10
C THR A 71 -9.09 15.43 6.69
N VAL A 72 -9.60 16.62 6.39
CA VAL A 72 -8.78 17.78 6.07
C VAL A 72 -8.33 18.45 7.36
N HIS A 73 -7.02 18.60 7.55
CA HIS A 73 -6.47 19.37 8.66
C HIS A 73 -6.26 20.83 8.26
N ASP A 74 -5.61 21.03 7.11
CA ASP A 74 -5.42 22.33 6.46
C ASP A 74 -5.33 22.14 4.93
N ARG A 75 -5.12 23.23 4.18
CA ARG A 75 -5.09 23.18 2.71
C ARG A 75 -3.97 22.31 2.12
N LEU A 76 -2.91 22.02 2.88
CA LEU A 76 -1.76 21.22 2.43
C LEU A 76 -1.64 19.89 3.17
N THR A 77 -2.50 19.63 4.15
CA THR A 77 -2.38 18.47 5.03
C THR A 77 -3.72 17.76 5.17
N ILE A 78 -3.73 16.50 4.75
CA ILE A 78 -4.87 15.61 4.90
C ILE A 78 -4.46 14.39 5.74
N VAL A 79 -5.41 13.84 6.46
CA VAL A 79 -5.24 12.63 7.27
C VAL A 79 -6.11 11.55 6.67
N ILE A 80 -5.47 10.46 6.25
CA ILE A 80 -6.12 9.30 5.66
C ILE A 80 -6.21 8.21 6.72
N THR A 81 -7.41 7.72 7.00
CA THR A 81 -7.65 6.65 7.98
C THR A 81 -8.11 5.39 7.27
N GLY A 82 -7.43 4.26 7.49
CA GLY A 82 -7.86 2.97 6.95
C GLY A 82 -9.06 2.44 7.73
N LYS A 83 -10.17 2.14 7.03
CA LYS A 83 -11.41 1.62 7.63
C LYS A 83 -11.63 0.15 7.34
N SER A 84 -11.50 -0.27 6.09
CA SER A 84 -11.62 -1.68 5.71
C SER A 84 -10.65 -2.06 4.61
N TYR A 85 -10.35 -3.36 4.52
CA TYR A 85 -9.36 -3.86 3.57
C TYR A 85 -9.82 -3.66 2.13
N GLY A 86 -8.87 -3.26 1.29
CA GLY A 86 -9.09 -3.10 -0.15
C GLY A 86 -8.28 -1.95 -0.72
N THR A 87 -8.52 -1.67 -1.98
CA THR A 87 -7.90 -0.55 -2.69
C THR A 87 -8.99 0.40 -3.15
N THR A 88 -8.80 1.69 -2.92
CA THR A 88 -9.64 2.77 -3.44
C THR A 88 -8.76 3.87 -4.03
N ASN A 89 -9.36 4.86 -4.67
CA ASN A 89 -8.65 5.98 -5.27
C ASN A 89 -8.91 7.27 -4.48
N LEU A 90 -7.88 8.12 -4.42
CA LEU A 90 -7.94 9.47 -3.88
C LEU A 90 -7.62 10.44 -5.01
N VAL A 91 -8.52 11.40 -5.24
CA VAL A 91 -8.32 12.49 -6.18
C VAL A 91 -8.43 13.80 -5.42
N VAL A 92 -7.42 14.66 -5.53
CA VAL A 92 -7.40 15.99 -4.93
C VAL A 92 -7.26 17.01 -6.05
N LEU A 93 -8.14 18.01 -6.06
CA LEU A 93 -8.15 19.08 -7.05
C LEU A 93 -7.78 20.41 -6.40
N ASN A 94 -7.09 21.26 -7.16
CA ASN A 94 -6.86 22.66 -6.82
C ASN A 94 -8.06 23.55 -7.18
N ASP A 95 -7.93 24.86 -6.97
CA ASP A 95 -8.94 25.87 -7.28
C ASP A 95 -9.25 25.99 -8.79
N ALA A 96 -8.30 25.65 -9.65
CA ALA A 96 -8.48 25.56 -11.10
C ALA A 96 -9.17 24.27 -11.58
N SER A 97 -9.58 23.39 -10.65
CA SER A 97 -10.13 22.06 -10.95
C SER A 97 -9.16 21.11 -11.66
N GLU A 98 -7.85 21.33 -11.48
CA GLU A 98 -6.80 20.46 -11.97
C GLU A 98 -6.39 19.45 -10.88
N PRO A 99 -6.10 18.18 -11.24
CA PRO A 99 -5.70 17.17 -10.26
C PRO A 99 -4.29 17.43 -9.74
N VAL A 100 -4.19 17.68 -8.43
CA VAL A 100 -2.93 17.79 -7.68
C VAL A 100 -2.42 16.42 -7.26
N VAL A 101 -3.35 15.53 -6.89
CA VAL A 101 -3.04 14.15 -6.48
C VAL A 101 -4.07 13.22 -7.13
N GLU A 102 -3.58 12.15 -7.73
CA GLU A 102 -4.38 11.03 -8.21
C GLU A 102 -3.65 9.74 -7.85
N GLU A 103 -4.01 9.13 -6.72
CA GLU A 103 -3.29 7.98 -6.15
C GLU A 103 -4.23 6.87 -5.71
N LEU A 104 -3.71 5.64 -5.70
CA LEU A 104 -4.39 4.50 -5.10
C LEU A 104 -4.07 4.42 -3.61
N ILE A 105 -5.12 4.28 -2.80
CA ILE A 105 -5.04 4.01 -1.37
C ILE A 105 -5.28 2.52 -1.17
N THR A 106 -4.25 1.81 -0.70
CA THR A 106 -4.36 0.39 -0.35
C THR A 106 -4.38 0.24 1.16
N VAL A 107 -5.49 -0.32 1.67
CA VAL A 107 -5.70 -0.56 3.09
C VAL A 107 -5.40 -2.01 3.43
N THR A 108 -4.37 -2.21 4.26
CA THR A 108 -3.87 -3.53 4.64
C THR A 108 -4.12 -3.83 6.11
N ALA A 109 -3.88 -5.08 6.51
CA ALA A 109 -4.02 -5.53 7.89
C ALA A 109 -2.67 -5.44 8.61
N GLU A 110 -2.63 -4.88 9.82
CA GLU A 110 -1.45 -5.02 10.69
C GLU A 110 -1.22 -6.50 11.00
N MET A 111 -0.02 -7.02 10.75
CA MET A 111 0.32 -8.42 11.01
C MET A 111 1.23 -8.58 12.22
N ALA A 112 2.00 -7.54 12.58
CA ALA A 112 2.91 -7.61 13.72
C ALA A 112 2.12 -7.74 15.04
N GLY A 113 2.47 -8.74 15.85
CA GLY A 113 1.84 -8.95 17.16
C GLY A 113 0.42 -9.53 17.10
N TYR A 114 -0.05 -10.00 15.93
CA TYR A 114 -1.35 -10.65 15.79
C TYR A 114 -1.21 -12.11 15.34
N VAL A 115 -2.11 -12.95 15.85
CA VAL A 115 -2.25 -14.36 15.44
C VAL A 115 -3.66 -14.60 14.97
N ALA A 116 -3.82 -15.13 13.76
CA ALA A 116 -5.11 -15.57 13.22
C ALA A 116 -5.23 -17.09 13.28
N VAL A 117 -6.29 -17.58 13.91
CA VAL A 117 -6.62 -19.00 13.99
C VAL A 117 -7.83 -19.28 13.10
N HIS A 118 -7.67 -20.19 12.15
CA HIS A 118 -8.74 -20.63 11.27
C HIS A 118 -9.27 -22.00 11.74
N ARG A 119 -10.56 -22.06 12.11
CA ARG A 119 -11.27 -23.30 12.46
C ARG A 119 -12.49 -23.42 11.57
N ASN A 120 -12.50 -24.44 10.71
CA ASN A 120 -13.52 -24.62 9.67
C ASN A 120 -13.61 -23.35 8.79
N ASN A 121 -14.81 -22.82 8.52
CA ASN A 121 -15.02 -21.57 7.79
C ASN A 121 -15.07 -20.33 8.71
N SER A 122 -14.31 -20.32 9.80
CA SER A 122 -14.27 -19.21 10.75
C SER A 122 -12.86 -18.82 11.10
N ARG A 123 -12.60 -17.51 11.09
CA ARG A 123 -11.35 -16.89 11.50
C ARG A 123 -11.53 -16.22 12.86
N PHE A 124 -10.54 -16.36 13.73
CA PHE A 124 -10.47 -15.74 15.04
C PHE A 124 -9.11 -15.06 15.17
N THR A 125 -9.08 -13.77 15.49
CA THR A 125 -7.82 -13.04 15.64
C THR A 125 -7.53 -12.70 17.10
N TYR A 126 -6.25 -12.78 17.46
CA TYR A 126 -5.73 -12.48 18.78
C TYR A 126 -4.58 -11.47 18.66
N SER A 127 -4.51 -10.52 19.59
CA SER A 127 -3.32 -9.68 19.80
C SER A 127 -2.48 -10.31 20.91
N CYS A 128 -1.20 -10.57 20.62
CA CYS A 128 -0.32 -11.34 21.50
C CYS A 128 0.90 -10.50 21.91
N ASN A 129 1.00 -10.17 23.19
CA ASN A 129 2.20 -9.54 23.78
C ASN A 129 2.16 -9.55 25.32
N PRO A 130 2.82 -10.49 26.04
CA PRO A 130 3.27 -11.84 25.67
C PRO A 130 2.14 -12.88 25.66
N ASP A 131 1.05 -12.60 26.36
CA ASP A 131 -0.18 -13.41 26.34
C ASP A 131 -1.10 -12.94 25.21
N CYS A 132 -1.96 -13.84 24.73
CA CYS A 132 -2.88 -13.56 23.63
C CYS A 132 -4.28 -13.20 24.14
N GLN A 133 -4.80 -12.05 23.69
CA GLN A 133 -6.16 -11.59 23.96
C GLN A 133 -6.95 -11.53 22.65
N GLU A 134 -8.21 -11.94 22.69
CA GLU A 134 -9.11 -11.87 21.53
C GLU A 134 -9.35 -10.41 21.12
N VAL A 135 -9.36 -10.17 19.81
CA VAL A 135 -9.61 -8.84 19.25
C VAL A 135 -10.71 -8.88 18.19
N LEU A 136 -11.31 -7.72 17.95
CA LEU A 136 -12.23 -7.52 16.84
C LEU A 136 -11.41 -7.19 15.58
N ARG A 137 -11.51 -8.03 14.55
CA ARG A 137 -10.98 -7.71 13.22
C ARG A 137 -11.98 -8.00 12.13
N LEU A 138 -11.89 -7.21 11.07
CA LEU A 138 -12.63 -7.43 9.83
C LEU A 138 -12.34 -8.84 9.29
N GLY A 139 -13.42 -9.54 8.92
CA GLY A 139 -13.36 -10.91 8.41
C GLY A 139 -13.35 -12.02 9.48
N ASP A 140 -13.39 -11.68 10.77
CA ASP A 140 -13.50 -12.69 11.84
C ASP A 140 -14.93 -13.23 11.99
N ASN A 141 -15.08 -14.29 12.79
CA ASN A 141 -16.35 -14.95 13.03
C ASN A 141 -17.42 -13.96 13.53
N LYS A 142 -18.54 -13.88 12.80
CA LYS A 142 -19.64 -12.94 13.08
C LYS A 142 -20.15 -13.01 14.51
N LYS A 143 -20.46 -14.21 15.01
CA LYS A 143 -20.96 -14.39 16.38
C LYS A 143 -19.96 -13.86 17.39
N LYS A 144 -18.67 -14.14 17.18
CA LYS A 144 -17.62 -13.67 18.09
C LYS A 144 -17.47 -12.14 18.07
N ILE A 145 -17.61 -11.51 16.91
CA ILE A 145 -17.61 -10.06 16.78
C ILE A 145 -18.79 -9.46 17.57
N GLU A 146 -19.98 -10.02 17.43
CA GLU A 146 -21.18 -9.57 18.15
C GLU A 146 -21.01 -9.70 19.67
N ASP A 147 -20.51 -10.83 20.16
CA ASP A 147 -20.28 -11.08 21.59
C ASP A 147 -19.28 -10.05 22.20
N VAL A 148 -18.17 -9.79 21.51
CA VAL A 148 -17.14 -8.85 21.98
C VAL A 148 -17.63 -7.40 21.87
N ALA A 149 -18.32 -7.03 20.78
CA ALA A 149 -18.90 -5.70 20.62
C ALA A 149 -19.95 -5.40 21.71
N ALA A 150 -20.81 -6.37 22.04
CA ALA A 150 -21.76 -6.24 23.13
C ALA A 150 -21.04 -6.01 24.47
N THR A 151 -19.96 -6.75 24.71
CA THR A 151 -19.14 -6.59 25.93
C THR A 151 -18.53 -5.20 26.02
N ILE A 152 -18.01 -4.66 24.90
CA ILE A 152 -17.45 -3.31 24.85
C ILE A 152 -18.54 -2.26 25.10
N SER A 153 -19.71 -2.40 24.49
CA SER A 153 -20.85 -1.49 24.70
C SER A 153 -21.26 -1.44 26.17
N MET A 154 -21.47 -2.60 26.79
CA MET A 154 -21.82 -2.70 28.21
C MET A 154 -20.76 -2.06 29.11
N ARG A 155 -19.48 -2.23 28.78
CA ARG A 155 -18.38 -1.63 29.55
C ARG A 155 -18.33 -0.11 29.40
N ASN A 156 -18.57 0.41 28.20
CA ASN A 156 -18.61 1.85 27.95
C ASN A 156 -19.80 2.50 28.66
N GLU A 157 -20.98 1.88 28.62
CA GLU A 157 -22.16 2.33 29.38
C GLU A 157 -21.89 2.35 30.89
N LEU A 158 -21.24 1.31 31.42
CA LEU A 158 -20.85 1.28 32.83
C LEU A 158 -19.85 2.40 33.17
N ALA A 159 -18.89 2.68 32.28
CA ALA A 159 -17.90 3.73 32.47
C ALA A 159 -18.53 5.14 32.44
N GLU A 160 -19.54 5.35 31.60
CA GLU A 160 -20.24 6.63 31.46
C GLU A 160 -21.26 6.86 32.58
N ASN A 161 -22.05 5.83 32.92
CA ASN A 161 -23.23 5.99 33.76
C ASN A 161 -23.10 5.35 35.16
N GLY A 162 -22.05 4.57 35.42
CA GLY A 162 -21.80 3.92 36.71
C GLY A 162 -22.80 2.84 37.12
N ILE A 163 -23.70 2.43 36.22
CA ILE A 163 -24.76 1.45 36.47
C ILE A 163 -24.73 0.44 35.32
N LEU A 164 -24.74 -0.86 35.63
CA LEU A 164 -25.04 -1.88 34.63
C LEU A 164 -26.54 -1.81 34.37
N ALA A 165 -26.95 -1.39 33.17
CA ALA A 165 -28.34 -1.51 32.78
C ALA A 165 -28.71 -3.00 32.74
N SER A 166 -29.28 -3.50 33.84
CA SER A 166 -29.93 -4.80 33.82
C SER A 166 -31.16 -4.64 32.94
N ASN A 167 -31.10 -5.14 31.71
CA ASN A 167 -32.32 -5.47 30.99
C ASN A 167 -32.95 -6.65 31.74
N SER A 168 -33.79 -6.33 32.71
CA SER A 168 -34.82 -7.24 33.19
C SER A 168 -35.87 -7.30 32.09
N GLU A 169 -35.88 -8.41 31.36
CA GLU A 169 -37.03 -9.17 30.81
C GLU A 169 -36.63 -10.00 29.59
#